data_AF-A0A8J6Y0C4-F1
#
_entry.id   AF-A0A8J6Y0C4-F1
#
_cell.length_a   1.000
_cell.length_b   1.000
_cell.length_c   1.000
_cell.angle_alpha   90.00
_cell.angle_beta   90.00
_cell.angle_gamma   90.00
#
_symmetry.space_group_name_H-M   'P 1'
#
loop_
_entity.id
_entity.type
_entity.pdbx_description
1 polymer ?
#
loop_
_entity_poly.entity_id
_entity_poly.type
_entity_poly.pdbx_seq_one_letter_code
_entity_poly.pdbx_strand_id
1 'polypeptide(L)'
;MKPVVGWILFFVCALIFAIVVDKGVTHIGIPDYIWLSVNLTLFVYLLGRYVGRPMAAFLDSRREGIAEDLANARRQLEEADSLHAEVSRRLAEVEEEVTQLKDRAVVDAAAEEAEIAEQTKGDEERFLQRVNDEISRREAETRERLAQDTADLTAQLARELLEREMTDDDRRRVFERSLAAMQGLKGKE
;
A
#
# COMPACT_ATOMS: atom_id res chain seq x y z
N MET A 1 -51.04 -16.35 -51.16
CA MET A 1 -51.37 -16.99 -52.46
C MET A 1 -50.17 -17.46 -53.28
N LYS A 2 -48.92 -16.99 -53.02
CA LYS A 2 -47.73 -17.41 -53.79
C LYS A 2 -47.24 -18.87 -53.62
N PRO A 3 -47.31 -19.51 -52.42
CA PRO A 3 -46.78 -20.87 -52.29
C PRO A 3 -47.67 -21.90 -53.00
N VAL A 4 -48.99 -21.72 -52.96
CA VAL A 4 -49.97 -22.64 -53.54
C VAL A 4 -49.84 -22.70 -55.06
N VAL A 5 -49.60 -21.56 -55.73
CA VAL A 5 -49.37 -21.50 -57.18
C VAL A 5 -48.08 -22.26 -57.58
N GLY A 6 -47.02 -22.19 -56.76
CA GLY A 6 -45.79 -22.94 -57.00
C GLY A 6 -45.98 -24.46 -56.89
N TRP A 7 -46.76 -24.92 -55.90
CA TRP A 7 -47.09 -26.35 -55.74
C TRP A 7 -48.00 -26.87 -56.86
N ILE A 8 -48.96 -26.07 -57.32
CA ILE A 8 -49.81 -26.41 -58.46
C ILE A 8 -48.98 -26.51 -59.74
N LEU A 9 -48.06 -25.58 -59.99
CA LEU A 9 -47.18 -25.63 -61.15
C LEU A 9 -46.25 -26.85 -61.12
N PHE A 10 -45.69 -27.18 -59.95
CA PHE A 10 -44.86 -28.37 -59.77
C PHE A 10 -45.66 -29.66 -59.99
N PHE A 11 -46.88 -29.74 -59.46
CA PHE A 11 -47.78 -30.87 -59.67
C PHE A 11 -48.15 -31.05 -61.15
N VAL A 12 -48.49 -29.96 -61.84
CA VAL A 12 -48.78 -29.98 -63.28
C VAL A 12 -47.55 -30.41 -64.08
N CYS A 13 -46.36 -29.94 -63.72
CA CYS A 13 -45.11 -30.35 -64.38
C CYS A 13 -44.75 -31.82 -64.11
N ALA A 14 -44.96 -32.30 -62.88
CA ALA A 14 -44.78 -33.70 -62.50
C ALA A 14 -45.80 -34.61 -63.19
N LEU A 15 -47.03 -34.13 -63.38
CA LEU A 15 -48.08 -34.83 -64.13
C LEU A 15 -47.72 -34.94 -65.61
N ILE A 16 -47.27 -33.85 -66.23
CA ILE A 16 -46.77 -33.85 -67.61
C ILE A 16 -45.59 -34.81 -67.77
N PHE A 17 -44.64 -34.79 -66.84
CA PHE A 17 -43.50 -35.71 -66.84
C PHE A 17 -43.94 -37.18 -66.69
N ALA A 18 -44.91 -37.46 -65.82
CA ALA A 18 -45.45 -38.80 -65.62
C ALA A 18 -46.22 -39.30 -66.86
N ILE A 19 -46.91 -38.42 -67.59
CA ILE A 19 -47.55 -38.73 -68.87
C ILE A 19 -46.50 -39.06 -69.95
N VAL A 20 -45.35 -38.37 -69.96
CA VAL A 20 -44.25 -38.64 -70.91
C VAL A 20 -43.54 -39.96 -70.61
N VAL A 21 -43.52 -40.40 -69.35
CA VAL A 21 -42.88 -41.64 -68.86
C VAL A 21 -43.90 -42.79 -68.72
N ASP A 22 -44.98 -42.77 -69.50
CA ASP A 22 -46.05 -43.76 -69.40
C ASP A 22 -45.56 -45.18 -69.72
N LYS A 23 -45.75 -46.11 -68.77
CA LYS A 23 -45.41 -47.53 -68.92
C LYS A 23 -46.64 -48.40 -69.25
N GLY A 24 -47.81 -47.82 -69.48
CA GLY A 24 -49.00 -48.53 -69.98
C GLY A 24 -49.59 -49.54 -68.99
N VAL A 25 -49.31 -49.40 -67.69
CA VAL A 25 -49.86 -50.27 -66.63
C VAL A 25 -50.96 -49.52 -65.91
N THR A 26 -52.17 -50.08 -65.90
CA THR A 26 -53.31 -49.56 -65.14
C THR A 26 -53.51 -50.37 -63.87
N HIS A 27 -53.46 -49.73 -62.72
CA HIS A 27 -53.88 -50.32 -61.45
C HIS A 27 -55.10 -49.56 -60.91
N ILE A 28 -56.15 -50.30 -60.55
CA ILE A 28 -57.35 -49.76 -59.86
C ILE A 28 -58.18 -48.78 -60.73
N GLY A 29 -58.12 -48.89 -62.07
CA GLY A 29 -58.95 -48.10 -62.99
C GLY A 29 -58.58 -46.61 -63.10
N ILE A 30 -57.49 -46.18 -62.45
CA ILE A 30 -56.90 -44.85 -62.59
C ILE A 30 -55.53 -45.03 -63.30
N PRO A 31 -55.17 -44.16 -64.25
CA PRO A 31 -53.84 -44.23 -64.86
C PRO A 31 -52.72 -44.00 -63.85
N ASP A 32 -51.70 -44.86 -63.85
CA ASP A 32 -50.62 -44.89 -62.86
C ASP A 32 -49.80 -43.59 -62.82
N TYR A 33 -49.70 -42.88 -63.95
CA TYR A 33 -49.04 -41.58 -64.04
C TYR A 33 -49.70 -40.50 -63.15
N ILE A 34 -51.03 -40.55 -62.98
CA ILE A 34 -51.73 -39.62 -62.09
C ILE A 34 -51.41 -39.94 -60.63
N TRP A 35 -51.47 -41.23 -60.28
CA TRP A 35 -51.20 -41.69 -58.93
C TRP A 35 -49.76 -41.38 -58.49
N LEU A 36 -48.78 -41.67 -59.36
CA LEU A 36 -47.37 -41.38 -59.11
C LEU A 36 -47.10 -39.87 -58.93
N SER A 37 -47.68 -39.03 -59.80
CA SER A 37 -47.51 -37.57 -59.71
C SER A 37 -48.10 -36.99 -58.42
N VAL A 38 -49.29 -37.47 -58.02
CA VAL A 38 -49.92 -37.07 -56.75
C VAL A 38 -49.09 -37.50 -55.57
N ASN A 39 -48.62 -38.75 -55.53
CA ASN A 39 -47.80 -39.26 -54.44
C ASN A 39 -46.46 -38.51 -54.33
N LEU A 40 -45.76 -38.29 -55.46
CA LEU A 40 -44.50 -37.55 -55.48
C LEU A 40 -44.68 -36.10 -55.00
N THR A 41 -45.73 -35.42 -55.48
CA THR A 41 -46.00 -34.03 -55.08
C THR A 41 -46.37 -33.95 -53.60
N LEU A 42 -47.20 -34.87 -53.11
CA LEU A 42 -47.53 -34.95 -51.68
C LEU A 42 -46.29 -35.22 -50.83
N PHE A 43 -45.42 -36.14 -51.28
CA PHE A 43 -44.17 -36.46 -50.61
C PHE A 43 -43.23 -35.25 -50.54
N VAL A 44 -43.01 -34.55 -51.66
CA VAL A 44 -42.17 -33.35 -51.71
C VAL A 44 -42.79 -32.22 -50.88
N TYR A 45 -44.12 -32.10 -50.85
CA TYR A 45 -44.84 -31.15 -50.00
C TYR A 45 -44.62 -31.42 -48.51
N LEU A 46 -44.78 -32.67 -48.09
CA LEU A 46 -44.48 -33.10 -46.73
C LEU A 46 -43.01 -32.85 -46.39
N LEU A 47 -42.07 -33.17 -47.28
CA LEU A 47 -40.64 -32.99 -47.06
C LEU A 47 -40.26 -31.50 -46.91
N GLY A 48 -40.76 -30.63 -47.80
CA GLY A 48 -40.52 -29.19 -47.69
C GLY A 48 -41.13 -28.59 -46.42
N ARG A 49 -42.33 -29.04 -46.02
CA ARG A 49 -43.03 -28.53 -44.83
C ARG A 49 -42.44 -29.02 -43.52
N TYR A 50 -42.02 -30.29 -43.45
CA TYR A 50 -41.52 -30.94 -42.24
C TYR A 50 -40.00 -30.88 -42.08
N VAL A 51 -39.22 -30.97 -43.17
CA VAL A 51 -37.73 -30.97 -43.12
C VAL A 51 -37.16 -29.59 -43.41
N GLY A 52 -37.75 -28.84 -44.35
CA GLY A 52 -37.23 -27.53 -44.75
C GLY A 52 -37.22 -26.50 -43.61
N ARG A 53 -38.29 -26.46 -42.81
CA ARG A 53 -38.40 -25.55 -41.65
C ARG A 53 -37.36 -25.82 -40.55
N PRO A 54 -37.22 -27.05 -40.00
CA PRO A 54 -36.21 -27.30 -38.97
C PRO A 54 -34.78 -27.17 -39.51
N MET A 55 -34.51 -27.50 -40.78
CA MET A 55 -33.17 -27.32 -41.35
C MET A 55 -32.80 -25.85 -41.52
N ALA A 56 -33.72 -25.01 -41.99
CA ALA A 56 -33.49 -23.57 -42.06
C ALA A 56 -33.26 -22.98 -40.66
N ALA A 57 -34.12 -23.35 -39.68
CA ALA A 57 -33.97 -22.89 -38.31
C ALA A 57 -32.64 -23.33 -37.65
N PHE A 58 -32.17 -24.55 -37.95
CA PHE A 58 -30.88 -25.03 -37.45
C PHE A 58 -29.70 -24.25 -38.05
N LEU A 59 -29.73 -23.94 -39.35
CA LEU A 59 -28.70 -23.14 -40.00
C LEU A 59 -28.70 -21.69 -39.52
N ASP A 60 -29.88 -21.10 -39.30
CA ASP A 60 -30.00 -19.75 -38.73
C ASP A 60 -29.48 -19.71 -37.29
N SER A 61 -29.84 -20.69 -36.45
CA SER A 61 -29.31 -20.81 -35.08
C SER A 61 -27.78 -20.98 -35.06
N ARG A 62 -27.21 -21.75 -36.00
CA ARG A 62 -25.75 -21.87 -36.14
C ARG A 62 -25.10 -20.56 -36.54
N ARG A 63 -25.70 -19.82 -37.48
CA ARG A 63 -25.21 -18.50 -37.90
C ARG A 63 -25.25 -17.50 -36.75
N GLU A 64 -26.34 -17.49 -36.00
CA GLU A 64 -26.53 -16.61 -34.84
C GLU A 64 -25.52 -16.94 -33.74
N GLY A 65 -25.32 -18.23 -33.42
CA GLY A 65 -24.30 -18.64 -32.46
C GLY A 65 -22.88 -18.24 -32.86
N ILE A 66 -22.50 -18.42 -34.14
CA ILE A 66 -21.18 -17.97 -34.63
C ILE A 66 -21.04 -16.44 -34.55
N ALA A 67 -22.12 -15.70 -34.87
CA ALA A 67 -22.10 -14.24 -34.78
C ALA A 67 -21.98 -13.77 -33.33
N GLU A 68 -22.64 -14.44 -32.39
CA GLU A 68 -22.55 -14.20 -30.96
C GLU A 68 -21.14 -14.51 -30.42
N ASP A 69 -20.59 -15.68 -30.77
CA ASP A 69 -19.23 -16.07 -30.38
C ASP A 69 -18.19 -15.07 -30.89
N LEU A 70 -18.33 -14.60 -32.14
CA LEU A 70 -17.44 -13.60 -32.71
C LEU A 70 -17.60 -12.23 -32.02
N ALA A 71 -18.82 -11.84 -31.68
CA ALA A 71 -19.08 -10.60 -30.95
C ALA A 71 -18.51 -10.68 -29.53
N ASN A 72 -18.64 -11.80 -28.85
CA ASN A 72 -18.08 -12.04 -27.53
C ASN A 72 -16.55 -12.05 -27.56
N ALA A 73 -15.94 -12.71 -28.55
CA ALA A 73 -14.49 -12.69 -28.73
C ALA A 73 -13.95 -11.27 -28.96
N ARG A 74 -14.65 -10.44 -29.76
CA ARG A 74 -14.29 -9.03 -29.95
C ARG A 74 -14.39 -8.23 -28.67
N ARG A 75 -15.47 -8.39 -27.91
CA ARG A 75 -15.63 -7.71 -26.60
C ARG A 75 -14.54 -8.11 -25.62
N GLN A 76 -14.20 -9.40 -25.55
CA GLN A 76 -13.12 -9.87 -24.68
C GLN A 76 -11.75 -9.30 -25.08
N LEU A 77 -11.48 -9.16 -26.38
CA LEU A 77 -10.27 -8.50 -26.86
C LEU A 77 -10.25 -7.02 -26.48
N GLU A 78 -11.34 -6.29 -26.71
CA GLU A 78 -11.45 -4.87 -26.32
C GLU A 78 -11.31 -4.68 -24.80
N GLU A 79 -11.93 -5.56 -24.01
CA GLU A 79 -11.81 -5.55 -22.55
C GLU A 79 -10.38 -5.85 -22.11
N ALA A 80 -9.73 -6.87 -22.69
CA ALA A 80 -8.35 -7.20 -22.41
C ALA A 80 -7.38 -6.07 -22.77
N ASP A 81 -7.56 -5.42 -23.93
CA ASP A 81 -6.77 -4.27 -24.35
C ASP A 81 -6.98 -3.08 -23.42
N SER A 82 -8.23 -2.83 -23.00
CA SER A 82 -8.54 -1.75 -22.05
C SER A 82 -7.92 -2.00 -20.68
N LEU A 83 -7.98 -3.24 -20.18
CA LEU A 83 -7.39 -3.65 -18.92
C LEU A 83 -5.86 -3.56 -18.99
N HIS A 84 -5.26 -3.99 -20.09
CA HIS A 84 -3.82 -3.89 -20.31
C HIS A 84 -3.37 -2.43 -20.33
N ALA A 85 -4.11 -1.55 -21.02
CA ALA A 85 -3.83 -0.12 -21.04
C ALA A 85 -3.99 0.54 -19.65
N GLU A 86 -4.99 0.13 -18.87
CA GLU A 86 -5.18 0.61 -17.50
C GLU A 86 -4.05 0.14 -16.58
N VAL A 87 -3.70 -1.14 -16.61
CA VAL A 87 -2.59 -1.70 -15.82
C VAL A 87 -1.27 -1.06 -16.19
N SER A 88 -0.99 -0.88 -17.49
CA SER A 88 0.24 -0.24 -17.96
C SER A 88 0.34 1.21 -17.46
N ARG A 89 -0.77 1.95 -17.47
CA ARG A 89 -0.82 3.31 -16.94
C ARG A 89 -0.60 3.34 -15.43
N ARG A 90 -1.27 2.47 -14.68
CA ARG A 90 -1.08 2.36 -13.22
C ARG A 90 0.36 1.98 -12.87
N LEU A 91 0.99 1.10 -13.65
CA LEU A 91 2.40 0.75 -13.46
C LEU A 91 3.32 1.96 -13.69
N ALA A 92 3.07 2.74 -14.74
CA ALA A 92 3.84 3.96 -15.00
C ALA A 92 3.65 5.01 -13.89
N GLU A 93 2.41 5.20 -13.40
CA GLU A 93 2.11 6.09 -12.27
C GLU A 93 2.83 5.63 -10.98
N VAL A 94 2.81 4.34 -10.68
CA VAL A 94 3.53 3.77 -9.52
C VAL A 94 5.03 3.93 -9.66
N GLU A 95 5.60 3.74 -10.85
CA GLU A 95 7.03 3.94 -11.09
C GLU A 95 7.44 5.41 -10.88
N GLU A 96 6.60 6.35 -11.32
CA GLU A 96 6.78 7.78 -11.05
C GLU A 96 6.69 8.09 -9.56
N GLU A 97 5.66 7.58 -8.87
CA GLU A 97 5.49 7.76 -7.42
C GLU A 97 6.67 7.19 -6.62
N VAL A 98 7.18 6.01 -7.00
CA VAL A 98 8.35 5.39 -6.35
C VAL A 98 9.60 6.24 -6.57
N THR A 99 9.77 6.78 -7.77
CA THR A 99 10.90 7.68 -8.08
C THR A 99 10.80 8.96 -7.24
N GLN A 100 9.63 9.60 -7.19
CA GLN A 100 9.40 10.77 -6.37
C GLN A 100 9.58 10.49 -4.87
N LEU A 101 9.13 9.32 -4.39
CA LEU A 101 9.30 8.91 -3.00
C LEU A 101 10.76 8.72 -2.66
N LYS A 102 11.54 8.09 -3.55
CA LYS A 102 12.98 7.92 -3.37
C LYS A 102 13.70 9.26 -3.32
N ASP A 103 13.36 10.18 -4.22
CA ASP A 103 13.97 11.52 -4.24
C ASP A 103 13.63 12.30 -2.96
N ARG A 104 12.38 12.25 -2.50
CA ARG A 104 11.97 12.85 -1.23
C ARG A 104 12.70 12.21 -0.05
N ALA A 105 12.81 10.89 0.00
CA ALA A 105 13.52 10.19 1.07
C ALA A 105 15.00 10.59 1.15
N VAL A 106 15.66 10.83 0.01
CA VAL A 106 17.05 11.32 -0.01
C VAL A 106 17.14 12.75 0.53
N VAL A 107 16.22 13.63 0.14
CA VAL A 107 16.19 15.02 0.63
C VAL A 107 15.88 15.07 2.12
N ASP A 108 14.89 14.31 2.57
CA ASP A 108 14.48 14.23 3.98
C ASP A 108 15.61 13.66 4.83
N ALA A 109 16.27 12.59 4.38
CA ALA A 109 17.42 12.02 5.08
C ALA A 109 18.59 13.02 5.20
N ALA A 110 18.87 13.79 4.14
CA ALA A 110 19.91 14.82 4.18
C ALA A 110 19.55 15.97 5.13
N ALA A 111 18.28 16.36 5.18
CA ALA A 111 17.79 17.38 6.10
C ALA A 111 17.85 16.89 7.56
N GLU A 112 17.45 15.66 7.82
CA GLU A 112 17.50 15.03 9.15
C GLU A 112 18.96 14.84 9.61
N GLU A 113 19.87 14.43 8.73
CA GLU A 113 21.31 14.34 9.04
C GLU A 113 21.87 15.72 9.43
N ALA A 114 21.51 16.77 8.70
CA ALA A 114 21.93 18.13 9.02
C ALA A 114 21.36 18.62 10.36
N GLU A 115 20.08 18.35 10.64
CA GLU A 115 19.44 18.71 11.90
C GLU A 115 20.08 17.96 13.08
N ILE A 116 20.30 16.64 12.96
CA ILE A 116 20.97 15.84 13.99
C ILE A 116 22.39 16.36 14.23
N ALA A 117 23.12 16.71 13.17
CA ALA A 117 24.47 17.26 13.30
C ALA A 117 24.47 18.62 14.01
N GLU A 118 23.51 19.49 13.74
CA GLU A 118 23.36 20.78 14.42
C GLU A 118 22.98 20.60 15.90
N GLN A 119 22.00 19.75 16.18
CA GLN A 119 21.58 19.42 17.54
C GLN A 119 22.73 18.82 18.35
N THR A 120 23.49 17.90 17.75
CA THR A 120 24.65 17.26 18.40
C THR A 120 25.72 18.29 18.77
N LYS A 121 26.05 19.22 17.86
CA LYS A 121 27.00 20.31 18.16
C LYS A 121 26.50 21.20 19.30
N GLY A 122 25.22 21.56 19.29
CA GLY A 122 24.62 22.34 20.37
C GLY A 122 24.63 21.60 21.71
N ASP A 123 24.43 20.28 21.69
CA ASP A 123 24.50 19.43 22.88
C ASP A 123 25.93 19.26 23.40
N GLU A 124 26.91 19.12 22.51
CA GLU A 124 28.33 19.09 22.86
C GLU A 124 28.76 20.40 23.54
N GLU A 125 28.40 21.54 22.98
CA GLU A 125 28.71 22.85 23.58
C GLU A 125 28.06 23.00 24.96
N ARG A 126 26.77 22.66 25.07
CA ARG A 126 26.05 22.69 26.37
C ARG A 126 26.66 21.71 27.37
N PHE A 127 27.10 20.53 26.91
CA PHE A 127 27.75 19.55 27.77
C PHE A 127 29.09 20.06 28.28
N LEU A 128 29.94 20.63 27.42
CA LEU A 128 31.22 21.22 27.81
C LEU A 128 31.04 22.39 28.78
N GLN A 129 30.04 23.25 28.57
CA GLN A 129 29.71 24.31 29.52
C GLN A 129 29.35 23.74 30.89
N ARG A 130 28.43 22.76 30.95
CA ARG A 130 28.06 22.10 32.21
C ARG A 130 29.26 21.45 32.91
N VAL A 131 30.15 20.82 32.15
CA VAL A 131 31.37 20.20 32.69
C VAL A 131 32.30 21.28 33.28
N ASN A 132 32.51 22.40 32.59
CA ASN A 132 33.34 23.49 33.09
C ASN A 132 32.75 24.16 34.34
N ASP A 133 31.43 24.35 34.37
CA ASP A 133 30.74 24.88 35.55
C ASP A 133 30.84 23.93 36.74
N GLU A 134 30.70 22.62 36.51
CA GLU A 134 30.87 21.57 37.51
C GLU A 134 32.30 21.54 38.05
N ILE A 135 33.31 21.61 37.17
CA ILE A 135 34.73 21.68 37.56
C ILE A 135 34.97 22.90 38.44
N SER A 136 34.51 24.08 38.00
CA SER A 136 34.69 25.34 38.73
C SER A 136 34.04 25.27 40.12
N ARG A 137 32.84 24.69 40.22
CA ARG A 137 32.15 24.49 41.50
C ARG A 137 32.93 23.54 42.41
N ARG A 138 33.41 22.41 41.88
CA ARG A 138 34.21 21.43 42.64
C ARG A 138 35.55 22.01 43.08
N GLU A 139 36.20 22.81 42.26
CA GLU A 139 37.44 23.49 42.63
C GLU A 139 37.20 24.47 43.79
N ALA A 140 36.13 25.25 43.74
CA ALA A 140 35.76 26.16 44.82
C ALA A 140 35.48 25.40 46.13
N GLU A 141 34.66 24.34 46.06
CA GLU A 141 34.34 23.48 47.21
C GLU A 141 35.60 22.81 47.79
N THR A 142 36.50 22.32 46.93
CA THR A 142 37.75 21.67 47.35
C THR A 142 38.69 22.66 48.02
N ARG A 143 38.80 23.89 47.49
CA ARG A 143 39.59 24.96 48.10
C ARG A 143 39.04 25.34 49.47
N GLU A 144 37.72 25.43 49.61
CA GLU A 144 37.08 25.74 50.89
C GLU A 144 37.31 24.63 51.93
N ARG A 145 37.15 23.35 51.55
CA ARG A 145 37.49 22.22 52.42
C ARG A 145 38.96 22.21 52.82
N LEU A 146 39.89 22.41 51.89
CA LEU A 146 41.32 22.49 52.19
C LEU A 146 41.65 23.63 53.17
N ALA A 147 41.00 24.79 53.03
CA ALA A 147 41.18 25.91 53.94
C ALA A 147 40.68 25.58 55.35
N GLN A 148 39.53 24.93 55.47
CA GLN A 148 38.97 24.47 56.74
C GLN A 148 39.87 23.42 57.39
N ASP A 149 40.25 22.37 56.65
CA ASP A 149 41.13 21.29 57.14
C ASP A 149 42.48 21.84 57.60
N THR A 150 43.04 22.80 56.87
CA THR A 150 44.31 23.45 57.25
C THR A 150 44.16 24.31 58.50
N ALA A 151 43.06 25.05 58.64
CA ALA A 151 42.77 25.84 59.83
C ALA A 151 42.62 24.94 61.07
N ASP A 152 41.90 23.83 60.94
CA ASP A 152 41.71 22.85 62.00
C ASP A 152 43.03 22.18 62.40
N LEU A 153 43.84 21.75 61.43
CA LEU A 153 45.16 21.17 61.69
C LEU A 153 46.10 22.17 62.38
N THR A 154 46.09 23.42 61.93
CA THR A 154 46.90 24.49 62.53
C THR A 154 46.43 24.79 63.95
N ALA A 155 45.12 24.83 64.21
CA ALA A 155 44.56 25.03 65.54
C ALA A 155 44.90 23.87 66.49
N GLN A 156 44.90 22.62 66.00
CA GLN A 156 45.32 21.45 66.77
C GLN A 156 46.80 21.52 67.12
N LEU A 157 47.68 21.82 66.16
CA LEU A 157 49.12 21.99 66.39
C LEU A 157 49.42 23.14 67.35
N ALA A 158 48.72 24.27 67.20
CA ALA A 158 48.85 25.40 68.11
C ALA A 158 48.42 25.03 69.53
N ARG A 159 47.34 24.25 69.69
CA ARG A 159 46.89 23.73 70.99
C ARG A 159 47.95 22.82 71.62
N GLU A 160 48.47 21.86 70.86
CA GLU A 160 49.50 20.93 71.35
C GLU A 160 50.79 21.65 71.75
N LEU A 161 51.25 22.61 70.95
CA LEU A 161 52.42 23.44 71.27
C LEU A 161 52.19 24.29 72.53
N LEU A 162 51.00 24.90 72.63
CA LEU A 162 50.63 25.74 73.77
C LEU A 162 50.52 24.91 75.07
N GLU A 163 49.97 23.70 75.02
CA GLU A 163 49.95 22.75 76.14
C GLU A 163 51.36 22.36 76.59
N ARG A 164 52.31 22.23 75.66
CA ARG A 164 53.69 21.83 75.94
C ARG A 164 54.56 22.94 76.53
N GLU A 165 54.40 24.18 76.05
CA GLU A 165 55.27 25.32 76.41
C GLU A 165 54.64 26.28 77.44
N MET A 166 53.35 26.17 77.76
CA MET A 166 52.71 27.09 78.72
C MET A 166 53.20 26.89 80.16
N THR A 167 53.74 27.98 80.72
CA THR A 167 54.09 28.08 82.14
C THR A 167 52.90 28.55 83.00
N ASP A 168 52.94 28.33 84.31
CA ASP A 168 51.86 28.75 85.23
C ASP A 168 51.67 30.28 85.29
N ASP A 169 52.72 31.04 84.98
CA ASP A 169 52.65 32.51 84.91
C ASP A 169 51.90 32.99 83.66
N ASP A 170 52.09 32.30 82.53
CA ASP A 170 51.33 32.56 81.28
C ASP A 170 49.84 32.23 81.44
N ARG A 171 49.50 31.15 82.16
CA ARG A 171 48.10 30.80 82.49
C ARG A 171 47.39 31.93 83.24
N ARG A 172 48.05 32.48 84.27
CA ARG A 172 47.52 33.62 85.04
C ARG A 172 47.32 34.86 84.17
N ARG A 173 48.30 35.19 83.33
CA ARG A 173 48.26 36.35 82.42
C ARG A 173 47.09 36.26 81.43
N VAL A 174 46.85 35.08 80.85
CA VAL A 174 45.73 34.83 79.92
C VAL A 174 44.39 34.88 80.66
N PHE A 175 44.31 34.36 81.88
CA PHE A 175 43.10 34.40 82.72
C PHE A 175 42.69 35.83 83.09
N GLU A 176 43.65 36.67 83.51
CA GLU A 176 43.40 38.08 83.82
C GLU A 176 42.98 38.89 82.58
N ARG A 177 43.61 38.64 81.42
CA ARG A 177 43.18 39.24 80.14
C ARG A 177 41.76 38.85 79.74
N SER A 178 41.39 37.59 79.95
CA SER A 178 40.05 37.07 79.65
C SER A 178 38.98 37.71 80.55
N LEU A 179 39.30 37.87 81.83
CA LEU A 179 38.45 38.60 82.79
C LEU A 179 38.28 40.07 82.41
N ALA A 180 39.36 40.75 82.00
CA ALA A 180 39.31 42.13 81.53
C ALA A 180 38.48 42.30 80.24
N ALA A 181 38.60 41.36 79.29
CA ALA A 181 37.83 41.38 78.05
C ALA A 181 36.32 41.17 78.30
N MET A 182 35.94 40.26 79.21
CA MET A 182 34.54 40.07 79.60
C MET A 182 33.97 41.28 80.34
N GLN A 183 34.76 41.96 81.18
CA GLN A 183 34.34 43.20 81.84
C GLN A 183 34.15 44.35 80.84
N GLY A 184 34.98 44.42 79.79
CA GLY A 184 34.86 45.42 78.71
C GLY A 184 33.63 45.23 77.81
N LEU A 185 33.12 44.02 77.65
CA LEU A 185 31.86 43.74 76.94
C LEU A 185 30.64 44.00 77.81
N LYS A 186 30.74 43.78 79.13
CA LYS A 186 29.66 44.04 80.10
C LYS A 186 29.45 45.53 80.41
N GLY A 187 30.38 46.41 80.00
CA GLY A 187 30.26 47.87 80.15
C GLY A 187 29.77 48.60 78.89
N LYS A 188 29.30 47.88 77.86
CA LYS A 188 28.81 48.43 76.59
C LYS A 188 27.30 48.24 76.35
N GLU A 189 26.57 47.83 77.39
CA GLU A 189 25.13 48.04 77.58
C GLU A 189 24.93 49.07 78.69
#